data_AF-R9BUF9-F1
#
_entry.id   AF-R9BUF9-F1
#
_cell.length_a   1.000
_cell.length_b   1.000
_cell.length_c   1.000
_cell.angle_alpha   90.00
_cell.angle_beta   90.00
_cell.angle_gamma   90.00
#
_symmetry.space_group_name_H-M   'P 1'
#
loop_
_entity.id
_entity.type
_entity.pdbx_description
1 polymer ?
#
loop_
_entity_poly.entity_id
_entity_poly.type
_entity_poly.pdbx_seq_one_letter_code
_entity_poly.pdbx_strand_id
1 'polypeptide(L)'
;MKVEFIDKKNFNEIVEELKDLYKVCFNKEVSAEYFSWIYLNNPIDDLIFCLAVENDKIIGGYSVVPISIVINNEIIKSGISMPLLIKPEFRNNGLSTKIGIKVYEELKRKNYDFILGFPSEIAHHKLVKKFGFENIYEIPTLKLVVKDKDIYHINRCDIQKIDIDNDFTFDYSLLINKKDSKIKVYKDLNYLKWMFKKNK
;
A
#
# COMPACT_ATOMS: atom_id res chain seq x y z
N MET A 1 15.10 -18.39 -15.16
CA MET A 1 14.44 -17.27 -14.44
C MET A 1 13.82 -16.24 -15.40
N LYS A 2 12.55 -15.91 -15.22
CA LYS A 2 11.77 -14.89 -15.95
C LYS A 2 11.31 -13.79 -14.99
N VAL A 3 11.17 -12.55 -15.48
CA VAL A 3 10.63 -11.42 -14.70
C VAL A 3 9.54 -10.74 -15.53
N GLU A 4 8.30 -10.82 -15.06
CA GLU A 4 7.11 -10.45 -15.83
C GLU A 4 6.01 -9.82 -14.97
N PHE A 5 5.05 -9.15 -15.62
CA PHE A 5 3.86 -8.62 -14.95
C PHE A 5 2.74 -9.65 -14.98
N ILE A 6 1.94 -9.70 -13.92
CA ILE A 6 0.73 -10.51 -13.86
C ILE A 6 -0.48 -9.65 -14.21
N ASP A 7 -1.41 -10.23 -14.96
CA ASP A 7 -2.70 -9.62 -15.29
C ASP A 7 -3.76 -9.93 -14.24
N LYS A 8 -4.73 -9.02 -14.05
CA LYS A 8 -5.83 -9.19 -13.09
C LYS A 8 -6.60 -10.51 -13.28
N LYS A 9 -6.75 -10.97 -14.53
CA LYS A 9 -7.47 -12.21 -14.87
C LYS A 9 -6.82 -13.45 -14.27
N ASN A 10 -5.50 -13.47 -14.20
CA ASN A 10 -4.70 -14.61 -13.75
C ASN A 10 -4.25 -14.43 -12.30
N PHE A 11 -4.60 -13.32 -11.64
CA PHE A 11 -4.12 -13.00 -10.31
C PHE A 11 -4.56 -14.04 -9.26
N ASN A 12 -5.79 -14.55 -9.36
CA ASN A 12 -6.28 -15.57 -8.42
C ASN A 12 -5.51 -16.89 -8.50
N GLU A 13 -4.90 -17.20 -9.65
CA GLU A 13 -4.14 -18.44 -9.85
C GLU A 13 -2.84 -18.46 -9.02
N ILE A 14 -2.32 -17.29 -8.66
CA ILE A 14 -1.04 -17.15 -7.94
C ILE A 14 -1.19 -16.82 -6.45
N VAL A 15 -2.41 -16.59 -5.96
CA VAL A 15 -2.63 -16.08 -4.59
C VAL A 15 -2.05 -17.02 -3.53
N GLU A 16 -2.23 -18.33 -3.69
CA GLU A 16 -1.68 -19.30 -2.73
C GLU A 16 -0.14 -19.26 -2.68
N GLU A 17 0.52 -19.19 -3.84
CA GLU A 17 1.98 -19.08 -3.87
C GLU A 17 2.47 -17.72 -3.35
N LEU A 18 1.71 -16.64 -3.54
CA LEU A 18 2.02 -15.33 -2.96
C LEU A 18 1.91 -15.34 -1.43
N LYS A 19 0.93 -16.04 -0.87
CA LYS A 19 0.80 -16.23 0.59
C LYS A 19 2.02 -16.96 1.15
N ASP A 20 2.45 -18.03 0.50
CA ASP A 20 3.66 -18.78 0.87
C ASP A 20 4.91 -17.90 0.77
N LEU A 21 5.05 -17.14 -0.32
CA LEU A 21 6.16 -16.21 -0.49
C LEU A 21 6.19 -15.15 0.62
N TYR A 22 5.03 -14.61 1.00
CA TYR A 22 4.92 -13.62 2.08
C TYR A 22 5.32 -14.21 3.43
N LYS A 23 4.86 -15.43 3.72
CA LYS A 23 5.22 -16.18 4.93
C LYS A 23 6.73 -16.45 4.99
N VAL A 24 7.33 -16.88 3.88
CA VAL A 24 8.79 -17.10 3.79
C VAL A 24 9.58 -15.79 3.97
N CYS A 25 9.08 -14.66 3.43
CA CYS A 25 9.81 -13.40 3.50
C CYS A 25 9.69 -12.69 4.85
N PHE A 26 8.53 -12.77 5.50
CA PHE A 26 8.20 -11.96 6.67
C PHE A 26 7.79 -12.74 7.92
N ASN A 27 7.72 -14.08 7.84
CA ASN A 27 7.20 -14.94 8.91
C ASN A 27 5.79 -14.48 9.39
N LYS A 28 4.96 -14.08 8.43
CA LYS A 28 3.60 -13.57 8.65
C LYS A 28 2.64 -14.19 7.64
N GLU A 29 1.48 -14.59 8.12
CA GLU A 29 0.40 -15.07 7.28
C GLU A 29 -0.46 -13.90 6.81
N VAL A 30 -0.91 -13.99 5.56
CA VAL A 30 -1.76 -13.01 4.90
C VAL A 30 -2.88 -13.77 4.24
N SER A 31 -4.10 -13.26 4.33
CA SER A 31 -5.28 -13.93 3.79
C SER A 31 -5.41 -13.70 2.28
N ALA A 32 -6.14 -14.57 1.59
CA ALA A 32 -6.46 -14.38 0.17
C ALA A 32 -7.32 -13.12 -0.03
N GLU A 33 -8.20 -12.83 0.94
CA GLU A 33 -9.06 -11.66 1.00
C GLU A 33 -8.24 -10.37 1.03
N TYR A 34 -7.11 -10.34 1.73
CA TYR A 34 -6.21 -9.20 1.73
C TYR A 34 -5.64 -8.91 0.33
N PHE A 35 -5.18 -9.94 -0.38
CA PHE A 35 -4.67 -9.80 -1.74
C PHE A 35 -5.77 -9.35 -2.72
N SER A 36 -6.96 -9.93 -2.61
CA SER A 36 -8.13 -9.53 -3.39
C SER A 36 -8.52 -8.08 -3.10
N TRP A 37 -8.57 -7.68 -1.82
CA TRP A 37 -8.87 -6.33 -1.39
C TRP A 37 -7.92 -5.30 -2.03
N ILE A 38 -6.61 -5.53 -1.96
CA ILE A 38 -5.63 -4.53 -2.35
C ILE A 38 -5.36 -4.50 -3.87
N TYR A 39 -5.45 -5.64 -4.57
CA TYR A 39 -5.10 -5.75 -6.00
C TYR A 39 -6.29 -5.89 -6.95
N LEU A 40 -7.39 -6.49 -6.52
CA LEU A 40 -8.57 -6.71 -7.37
C LEU A 40 -9.67 -5.70 -7.09
N ASN A 41 -9.85 -5.33 -5.82
CA ASN A 41 -10.95 -4.47 -5.36
C ASN A 41 -10.54 -3.01 -5.12
N ASN A 42 -9.34 -2.61 -5.58
CA ASN A 42 -8.90 -1.22 -5.55
C ASN A 42 -9.83 -0.36 -6.45
N PRO A 43 -10.29 0.81 -5.99
CA PRO A 43 -11.17 1.69 -6.78
C PRO A 43 -10.50 2.25 -8.05
N ILE A 44 -9.17 2.29 -8.09
CA ILE A 44 -8.41 2.58 -9.29
C ILE A 44 -8.12 1.25 -9.99
N ASP A 45 -8.72 1.07 -11.16
CA ASP A 45 -8.61 -0.16 -11.96
C ASP A 45 -7.25 -0.25 -12.67
N ASP A 46 -6.19 -0.43 -11.88
CA ASP A 46 -4.83 -0.67 -12.38
C ASP A 46 -4.16 -1.74 -11.52
N LEU A 47 -3.28 -2.53 -12.14
CA LEU A 47 -2.48 -3.56 -11.46
C LEU A 47 -1.03 -3.39 -11.89
N ILE A 48 -0.17 -3.19 -10.89
CA ILE A 48 1.27 -3.12 -11.04
C ILE A 48 1.86 -4.13 -10.07
N PHE A 49 2.08 -5.34 -10.56
CA PHE A 49 2.70 -6.41 -9.81
C PHE A 49 3.62 -7.18 -10.75
N CYS A 50 4.92 -7.06 -10.52
CA CYS A 50 5.93 -7.81 -11.23
C CYS A 50 6.40 -9.00 -10.40
N LEU A 51 6.47 -10.18 -11.02
CA LEU A 51 6.91 -11.43 -10.43
C LEU A 51 8.24 -11.86 -11.04
N ALA A 52 9.05 -12.52 -10.23
CA ALA A 52 10.18 -13.31 -10.68
C ALA A 52 9.84 -14.80 -10.54
N VAL A 53 9.95 -15.53 -11.65
CA VAL A 53 9.59 -16.94 -11.74
C VAL A 53 10.79 -17.76 -12.17
N GLU A 54 11.06 -18.86 -11.46
CA GLU A 54 12.07 -19.85 -11.84
C GLU A 54 11.53 -21.26 -11.61
N ASN A 55 11.68 -22.13 -12.62
CA ASN A 55 11.16 -23.50 -12.61
C ASN A 55 9.68 -23.55 -12.20
N ASP A 56 8.86 -22.70 -12.81
CA ASP A 56 7.42 -22.54 -12.57
C ASP A 56 7.04 -22.19 -11.12
N LYS A 57 7.99 -21.63 -10.35
CA LYS A 57 7.75 -21.12 -8.99
C LYS A 57 8.03 -19.63 -8.90
N ILE A 58 7.17 -18.90 -8.20
CA ILE A 58 7.42 -17.52 -7.82
C ILE A 58 8.52 -17.50 -6.76
N ILE A 59 9.64 -16.86 -7.10
CA ILE A 59 10.81 -16.68 -6.22
C ILE A 59 10.92 -15.24 -5.70
N GLY A 60 10.12 -14.34 -6.25
CA GLY A 60 10.04 -12.97 -5.78
C GLY A 60 8.96 -12.16 -6.47
N GLY A 61 8.70 -10.98 -5.94
CA GLY A 61 7.73 -10.05 -6.49
C GLY A 61 7.84 -8.66 -5.90
N TYR A 62 7.37 -7.68 -6.65
CA TYR A 62 7.24 -6.31 -6.21
C TYR A 62 6.04 -5.66 -6.88
N SER A 63 5.30 -4.88 -6.11
CA SER A 63 4.07 -4.26 -6.55
C SER A 63 3.95 -2.84 -6.04
N VAL A 64 3.14 -2.07 -6.74
CA VAL A 64 2.74 -0.71 -6.37
C VAL A 64 1.22 -0.65 -6.41
N VAL A 65 0.63 -0.22 -5.30
CA VAL A 65 -0.82 -0.10 -5.14
C VAL A 65 -1.24 1.29 -5.63
N PRO A 66 -2.11 1.39 -6.65
CA PRO A 66 -2.57 2.67 -7.17
C PRO A 66 -3.33 3.48 -6.11
N ILE A 67 -3.03 4.79 -6.04
CA ILE A 67 -3.79 5.78 -5.26
C ILE A 67 -3.85 7.11 -6.02
N SER A 68 -4.81 7.95 -5.67
CA SER A 68 -4.86 9.34 -6.15
C SER A 68 -4.38 10.28 -5.06
N ILE A 69 -3.58 11.28 -5.43
CA ILE A 69 -3.10 12.32 -4.51
C ILE A 69 -3.58 13.67 -5.03
N VAL A 70 -3.92 14.58 -4.12
CA VAL A 70 -4.19 15.97 -4.42
C VAL A 70 -2.93 16.79 -4.15
N ILE A 71 -2.42 17.52 -5.14
CA ILE A 71 -1.35 18.50 -4.99
C ILE A 71 -1.85 19.84 -5.51
N ASN A 72 -1.81 20.90 -4.70
CA ASN A 72 -2.28 22.23 -5.09
C ASN A 72 -3.68 22.23 -5.75
N ASN A 73 -4.58 21.37 -5.25
CA ASN A 73 -5.94 21.11 -5.77
C ASN A 73 -6.05 20.32 -7.07
N GLU A 74 -4.95 19.80 -7.62
CA GLU A 74 -4.95 18.90 -8.78
C GLU A 74 -4.88 17.44 -8.31
N ILE A 75 -5.71 16.58 -8.92
CA ILE A 75 -5.68 15.14 -8.65
C ILE A 75 -4.68 14.50 -9.61
N ILE A 76 -3.67 13.86 -9.05
CA ILE A 76 -2.59 13.21 -9.78
C ILE A 76 -2.57 11.70 -9.51
N LYS A 77 -2.01 10.94 -10.45
CA LYS A 77 -1.94 9.47 -10.37
C LYS A 77 -0.65 9.07 -9.66
N SER A 78 -0.79 8.43 -8.51
CA SER A 78 0.35 8.02 -7.68
C SER A 78 0.21 6.56 -7.24
N GLY A 79 1.23 6.02 -6.58
CA GLY A 79 1.17 4.69 -6.02
C GLY A 79 1.81 4.58 -4.63
N ILE A 80 1.46 3.53 -3.90
CA ILE A 80 2.14 3.11 -2.68
C ILE A 80 3.00 1.91 -3.01
N SER A 81 4.31 2.05 -2.82
CA SER A 81 5.27 0.94 -2.95
C SER A 81 5.01 -0.10 -1.87
N MET A 82 4.81 -1.36 -2.28
CA MET A 82 4.67 -2.48 -1.36
C MET A 82 6.03 -3.10 -0.99
N PRO A 83 6.11 -3.92 0.06
CA PRO A 83 7.35 -4.60 0.39
C PRO A 83 7.81 -5.51 -0.75
N LEU A 84 9.11 -5.46 -1.06
CA LEU A 84 9.71 -6.30 -2.08
C LEU A 84 9.93 -7.72 -1.52
N LEU A 85 9.31 -8.71 -2.15
CA LEU A 85 9.31 -10.11 -1.75
C LEU A 85 10.40 -10.85 -2.50
N ILE A 86 11.38 -11.44 -1.80
CA ILE A 86 12.42 -12.27 -2.40
C ILE A 86 12.72 -13.42 -1.45
N LYS A 87 12.57 -14.65 -1.95
CA LYS A 87 12.97 -15.87 -1.24
C LYS A 87 14.44 -15.76 -0.77
N PRO A 88 14.78 -16.12 0.48
CA PRO A 88 16.11 -15.92 1.06
C PRO A 88 17.28 -16.39 0.18
N GLU A 89 17.16 -17.56 -0.44
CA GLU A 89 18.15 -18.19 -1.31
C GLU A 89 18.36 -17.46 -2.65
N PHE A 90 17.45 -16.55 -3.03
CA PHE A 90 17.55 -15.71 -4.23
C PHE A 90 17.92 -14.26 -3.93
N ARG A 91 18.33 -13.94 -2.69
CA ARG A 91 18.78 -12.60 -2.31
C ARG A 91 20.21 -12.33 -2.77
N ASN A 92 20.63 -11.07 -2.73
CA ASN A 92 22.01 -10.61 -3.01
C ASN A 92 22.57 -10.92 -4.41
N ASN A 93 21.72 -11.30 -5.37
CA ASN A 93 22.09 -11.57 -6.77
C ASN A 93 21.60 -10.49 -7.76
N GLY A 94 21.14 -9.34 -7.25
CA GLY A 94 20.59 -8.26 -8.09
C GLY A 94 19.13 -8.43 -8.54
N LEU A 95 18.46 -9.55 -8.24
CA LEU A 95 17.08 -9.82 -8.67
C LEU A 95 16.11 -8.71 -8.25
N SER A 96 16.19 -8.32 -6.99
CA SER A 96 15.39 -7.24 -6.43
C SER A 96 15.58 -5.88 -7.14
N THR A 97 16.79 -5.58 -7.63
CA THR A 97 17.04 -4.39 -8.46
C THR A 97 16.41 -4.54 -9.83
N LYS A 98 16.53 -5.72 -10.44
CA LYS A 98 15.91 -6.04 -11.74
C LYS A 98 14.38 -5.89 -11.71
N ILE A 99 13.71 -6.43 -10.69
CA ILE A 99 12.26 -6.31 -10.52
C ILE A 99 11.89 -4.83 -10.27
N GLY A 100 12.60 -4.14 -9.37
CA GLY A 100 12.34 -2.73 -9.06
C GLY A 100 12.40 -1.83 -10.30
N ILE A 101 13.47 -1.93 -11.09
CA ILE A 101 13.63 -1.16 -12.34
C ILE A 101 12.45 -1.41 -13.28
N LYS A 102 12.08 -2.68 -13.50
CA LYS A 102 10.96 -3.03 -14.38
C LYS A 102 9.64 -2.42 -13.92
N VAL A 103 9.37 -2.45 -12.61
CA VAL A 103 8.17 -1.81 -12.02
C VAL A 103 8.18 -0.30 -12.22
N TYR A 104 9.31 0.37 -12.02
CA TYR A 104 9.38 1.83 -12.20
C TYR A 104 9.27 2.25 -13.66
N GLU A 105 9.83 1.48 -14.60
CA GLU A 105 9.64 1.69 -16.04
C GLU A 105 8.16 1.56 -16.43
N GLU A 106 7.46 0.56 -15.88
CA GLU A 106 6.04 0.37 -16.12
C GLU A 106 5.18 1.50 -15.52
N LEU A 107 5.51 1.97 -14.32
CA LEU A 107 4.86 3.13 -13.71
C LEU A 107 5.00 4.39 -14.57
N LYS A 108 6.21 4.65 -15.10
CA LYS A 108 6.45 5.74 -16.07
C LYS A 108 5.60 5.56 -17.33
N ARG A 109 5.57 4.35 -17.90
CA ARG A 109 4.76 4.03 -19.08
C ARG A 109 3.25 4.23 -18.83
N LYS A 110 2.79 3.98 -17.61
CA LYS A 110 1.39 4.15 -17.16
C LYS A 110 1.09 5.55 -16.61
N ASN A 111 1.99 6.52 -16.80
CA ASN A 111 1.86 7.92 -16.37
C ASN A 111 1.57 8.09 -14.87
N TYR A 112 2.30 7.37 -14.02
CA TYR A 112 2.36 7.66 -12.59
C TYR A 112 3.33 8.82 -12.34
N ASP A 113 2.88 9.84 -11.62
CA ASP A 113 3.67 11.04 -11.32
C ASP A 113 4.78 10.73 -10.30
N PHE A 114 4.43 10.00 -9.24
CA PHE A 114 5.37 9.48 -8.27
C PHE A 114 4.80 8.28 -7.49
N ILE A 115 5.62 7.73 -6.60
CA ILE A 115 5.21 6.72 -5.63
C ILE A 115 5.69 7.10 -4.23
N LEU A 116 4.93 6.68 -3.23
CA LEU A 116 5.26 6.81 -1.81
C LEU A 116 5.76 5.47 -1.29
N GLY A 117 6.78 5.50 -0.43
CA GLY A 117 7.29 4.32 0.26
C GLY A 117 7.36 4.55 1.77
N PHE A 118 7.06 3.50 2.54
CA PHE A 118 7.19 3.49 4.00
C PHE A 118 8.14 2.35 4.39
N PRO A 119 9.44 2.47 4.04
CA PRO A 119 10.38 1.38 4.19
C PRO A 119 10.78 1.16 5.66
N SER A 120 11.21 -0.06 5.98
CA SER A 120 12.08 -0.29 7.13
C SER A 120 13.45 0.35 6.89
N GLU A 121 14.25 0.55 7.94
CA GLU A 121 15.61 1.13 7.81
C GLU A 121 16.48 0.38 6.78
N ILE A 122 16.39 -0.95 6.74
CA ILE A 122 17.14 -1.77 5.78
C ILE A 122 16.67 -1.52 4.34
N ALA A 123 15.36 -1.47 4.12
CA ALA A 123 14.81 -1.22 2.78
C ALA A 123 15.06 0.22 2.33
N HIS A 124 15.05 1.17 3.26
CA HIS A 124 15.23 2.60 3.03
C HIS A 124 16.56 2.89 2.33
N HIS A 125 17.67 2.37 2.85
CA HIS A 125 18.99 2.56 2.26
C HIS A 125 19.01 2.17 0.77
N LYS A 126 18.35 1.07 0.43
CA LYS A 126 18.26 0.60 -0.95
C LYS A 126 17.37 1.48 -1.82
N LEU A 127 16.19 1.88 -1.34
CA LEU A 127 15.29 2.76 -2.09
C LEU A 127 15.98 4.06 -2.48
N VAL A 128 16.68 4.70 -1.53
CA VAL A 128 17.39 5.95 -1.77
C VAL A 128 18.60 5.74 -2.69
N LYS A 129 19.50 4.80 -2.36
CA LYS A 129 20.77 4.64 -3.09
C LYS A 129 20.65 3.98 -4.47
N LYS A 130 19.65 3.15 -4.70
CA LYS A 130 19.52 2.36 -5.94
C LYS A 130 18.35 2.78 -6.82
N PHE A 131 17.29 3.34 -6.24
CA PHE A 131 16.06 3.63 -6.98
C PHE A 131 15.71 5.12 -7.00
N GLY A 132 16.55 5.97 -6.41
CA GLY A 132 16.39 7.43 -6.49
C GLY A 132 15.24 7.97 -5.66
N PHE A 133 14.82 7.26 -4.61
CA PHE A 133 13.84 7.80 -3.67
C PHE A 133 14.43 8.97 -2.90
N GLU A 134 13.60 9.98 -2.67
CA GLU A 134 13.94 11.14 -1.84
C GLU A 134 13.25 11.05 -0.48
N ASN A 135 13.95 11.53 0.55
CA ASN A 135 13.40 11.61 1.90
C ASN A 135 12.48 12.83 1.99
N ILE A 136 11.20 12.60 2.29
CA ILE A 136 10.24 13.68 2.52
C ILE A 136 10.17 13.99 4.03
N TYR A 137 9.80 13.01 4.84
CA TYR A 137 9.65 13.19 6.28
C TYR A 137 9.62 11.84 7.02
N GLU A 138 9.98 11.85 8.30
CA GLU A 138 9.79 10.71 9.20
C GLU A 138 8.36 10.71 9.75
N ILE A 139 7.71 9.55 9.83
CA ILE A 139 6.37 9.46 10.42
C ILE A 139 6.51 9.07 11.89
N PRO A 140 6.32 10.02 12.83
CA PRO A 140 6.42 9.69 14.25
C PRO A 140 5.30 8.73 14.63
N THR A 141 5.67 7.57 15.19
CA THR A 141 4.70 6.64 15.75
C THR A 141 4.61 6.88 17.25
N LEU A 142 3.49 7.46 17.70
CA LEU A 142 3.25 7.75 19.11
C LEU A 142 2.43 6.64 19.76
N LYS A 143 2.79 6.25 20.99
CA LYS A 143 2.04 5.27 21.80
C LYS A 143 1.77 5.85 23.18
N LEU A 144 0.50 5.93 23.55
CA LEU A 144 0.06 6.24 24.91
C LEU A 144 -0.52 4.97 25.55
N VAL A 145 0.00 4.58 26.71
CA VAL A 145 -0.58 3.51 27.51
C VAL A 145 -1.61 4.13 28.45
N VAL A 146 -2.88 3.86 28.21
CA VAL A 146 -3.98 4.32 29.06
C VAL A 146 -4.10 3.36 30.26
N LYS A 147 -4.08 3.89 31.49
CA LYS A 147 -4.32 3.10 32.71
C LYS A 147 -5.76 3.28 33.16
N ASP A 148 -6.32 2.30 33.88
CA ASP A 148 -7.70 2.38 34.38
C ASP A 148 -7.99 3.68 35.14
N LYS A 149 -7.03 4.14 35.97
CA LYS A 149 -7.12 5.40 36.71
C LYS A 149 -7.33 6.64 35.82
N ASP A 150 -6.87 6.60 34.57
CA ASP A 150 -6.98 7.70 33.60
C ASP A 150 -8.39 7.71 32.94
N ILE A 151 -9.12 6.59 33.00
CA ILE A 151 -10.48 6.44 32.46
C ILE A 151 -11.53 7.05 33.41
N TYR A 152 -11.30 7.01 34.74
CA TYR A 152 -12.27 7.51 35.73
C TYR A 152 -12.56 9.03 35.61
N HIS A 153 -11.64 9.80 35.01
CA HIS A 153 -11.83 11.23 34.77
C HIS A 153 -12.70 11.55 33.53
N ILE A 154 -12.97 10.56 32.66
CA ILE A 154 -13.77 10.76 31.43
C ILE A 154 -15.27 10.80 31.75
N ASN A 155 -15.71 10.18 32.85
CA ASN A 155 -17.13 10.13 33.25
C ASN A 155 -17.75 11.48 33.69
N ARG A 156 -17.01 12.59 33.61
CA ARG A 156 -17.48 13.93 34.02
C ARG A 156 -17.57 14.99 32.91
N CYS A 157 -17.15 14.68 31.68
CA CYS A 157 -17.28 15.61 30.57
C CYS A 157 -18.23 15.04 29.52
N ASP A 158 -19.33 15.75 29.29
CA ASP A 158 -20.24 15.70 28.15
C ASP A 158 -19.97 14.56 27.16
N ILE A 159 -20.69 13.45 27.32
CA ILE A 159 -20.76 12.42 26.29
C ILE A 159 -21.37 13.08 25.05
N GLN A 160 -20.51 13.51 24.14
CA GLN A 160 -20.95 13.95 22.83
C GLN A 160 -21.62 12.74 22.17
N LYS A 161 -22.80 12.95 21.59
CA LYS A 161 -23.46 11.91 20.79
C LYS A 161 -22.51 11.53 19.66
N ILE A 162 -22.07 10.27 19.64
CA ILE A 162 -21.23 9.72 18.58
C ILE A 162 -22.16 9.04 17.58
N ASP A 163 -22.28 9.62 16.39
CA ASP A 163 -22.95 8.96 15.27
C ASP A 163 -21.93 8.08 14.50
N ILE A 164 -22.29 6.83 14.23
CA ILE A 164 -21.43 5.85 13.53
C ILE A 164 -22.03 5.56 12.16
N ASP A 165 -21.23 5.72 11.10
CA ASP A 165 -21.63 5.45 9.72
C ASP A 165 -20.79 4.33 9.10
N ASN A 166 -21.23 3.08 9.31
CA ASN A 166 -20.56 1.90 8.77
C ASN A 166 -20.77 1.71 7.25
N ASP A 167 -21.74 2.41 6.69
CA ASP A 167 -22.17 2.24 5.30
C ASP A 167 -21.76 3.39 4.39
N PHE A 168 -21.12 4.42 4.96
CA PHE A 168 -20.69 5.63 4.26
C PHE A 168 -21.87 6.32 3.57
N THR A 169 -22.92 6.57 4.34
CA THR A 169 -24.17 7.26 3.97
C THR A 169 -24.16 8.76 4.26
N PHE A 170 -23.22 9.24 5.09
CA PHE A 170 -23.05 10.66 5.40
C PHE A 170 -22.43 11.46 4.24
N ASP A 171 -22.47 12.79 4.34
CA ASP A 171 -21.77 13.67 3.41
C ASP A 171 -20.27 13.78 3.76
N TYR A 172 -19.44 13.27 2.86
CA TYR A 172 -17.98 13.32 2.95
C TYR A 172 -17.35 14.39 2.04
N SER A 173 -18.15 15.26 1.42
CA SER A 173 -17.69 16.29 0.48
C SER A 173 -16.62 17.20 1.09
N LEU A 174 -16.69 17.47 2.39
CA LEU A 174 -15.70 18.27 3.12
C LEU A 174 -14.29 17.67 3.08
N LEU A 175 -14.13 16.35 3.06
CA LEU A 175 -12.81 15.70 2.98
C LEU A 175 -12.12 16.00 1.63
N ILE A 176 -12.94 16.08 0.57
CA ILE A 176 -12.50 16.39 -0.78
C ILE A 176 -12.25 17.89 -0.91
N ASN A 177 -13.21 18.71 -0.48
CA ASN A 177 -13.25 20.15 -0.73
C ASN A 177 -12.35 20.98 0.19
N LYS A 178 -11.86 20.42 1.31
CA LYS A 178 -10.94 21.12 2.20
C LYS A 178 -9.60 21.41 1.51
N LYS A 179 -9.33 22.69 1.25
CA LYS A 179 -8.15 23.19 0.51
C LYS A 179 -6.95 23.51 1.40
N ASP A 180 -7.03 23.24 2.69
CA ASP A 180 -6.03 23.67 3.68
C ASP A 180 -4.67 22.96 3.54
N SER A 181 -4.62 21.83 2.85
CA SER A 181 -3.41 21.01 2.67
C SER A 181 -2.83 21.15 1.27
N LYS A 182 -1.52 21.44 1.18
CA LYS A 182 -0.78 21.44 -0.11
C LYS A 182 -0.74 20.07 -0.78
N ILE A 183 -0.66 18.99 0.00
CA ILE A 183 -0.59 17.60 -0.46
C ILE A 183 -1.46 16.72 0.44
N LYS A 184 -2.37 15.92 -0.13
CA LYS A 184 -3.18 14.93 0.61
C LYS A 184 -3.57 13.74 -0.26
N VAL A 185 -3.85 12.58 0.33
CA VAL A 185 -4.52 11.48 -0.41
C VAL A 185 -5.92 11.93 -0.82
N TYR A 186 -6.31 11.68 -2.06
CA TYR A 186 -7.65 11.92 -2.55
C TYR A 186 -8.60 10.84 -2.01
N LYS A 187 -9.28 11.17 -0.91
CA LYS A 187 -10.18 10.26 -0.19
C LYS A 187 -11.63 10.46 -0.65
N ASP A 188 -11.94 10.09 -1.88
CA ASP A 188 -13.32 10.04 -2.34
C ASP A 188 -14.10 8.91 -1.64
N LEU A 189 -15.41 8.85 -1.88
CA LEU A 189 -16.28 7.86 -1.26
C LEU A 189 -15.84 6.41 -1.60
N ASN A 190 -15.34 6.19 -2.81
CA ASN A 190 -14.86 4.86 -3.23
C ASN A 190 -13.60 4.45 -2.48
N TYR A 191 -12.63 5.36 -2.35
CA TYR A 191 -11.44 5.16 -1.55
C TYR A 191 -11.77 4.86 -0.09
N LEU A 192 -12.68 5.62 0.52
CA LEU A 192 -13.07 5.42 1.92
C LEU A 192 -13.73 4.06 2.13
N LYS A 193 -14.69 3.68 1.26
CA LYS A 193 -15.33 2.35 1.30
C LYS A 193 -14.30 1.23 1.09
N TRP A 194 -13.37 1.41 0.16
CA TRP A 194 -12.28 0.46 -0.07
C TRP A 194 -11.40 0.29 1.17
N MET A 195 -10.92 1.39 1.76
CA MET A 195 -9.99 1.34 2.88
C MET A 195 -10.60 0.89 4.21
N PHE A 196 -11.87 1.18 4.48
CA PHE A 196 -12.46 1.00 5.81
C PHE A 196 -13.63 0.01 5.85
N LYS A 197 -14.34 -0.20 4.74
CA LYS A 197 -15.47 -1.15 4.69
C LYS A 197 -15.06 -2.49 4.08
N LYS A 198 -14.27 -2.46 3.01
CA LYS A 198 -13.82 -3.66 2.28
C LYS A 198 -12.54 -4.29 2.85
N ASN A 199 -11.82 -3.57 3.71
CA ASN A 199 -10.64 -4.04 4.43
C ASN A 199 -11.04 -4.55 5.83
N LYS A 200 -11.64 -5.74 5.89
CA LYS A 200 -12.05 -6.38 7.15
C LYS A 200 -11.36 -7.71 7.33
#